data_AF-A0A8T0P6N4-F1
#
_entry.id   AF-A0A8T0P6N4-F1
#
_cell.length_a   1.000
_cell.length_b   1.000
_cell.length_c   1.000
_cell.angle_alpha   90.00
_cell.angle_beta   90.00
_cell.angle_gamma   90.00
#
_symmetry.space_group_name_H-M   'P 1'
#
loop_
_entity.id
_entity.type
_entity.pdbx_description
1 polymer ?
#
loop_
_entity_poly.entity_id
_entity_poly.type
_entity_poly.pdbx_seq_one_letter_code
_entity_poly.pdbx_strand_id
1 'polypeptide(L)'
;MPRRGKSKKPPVRTGDAYVRLPLPSGVPVLMCFYGDPCKVDVSVEEDTYRQRYWMCANYAFDPTPRQIRIGLLTPPPLCDFEQWIDTEIKEEDKRYMEMCKKWEAKRLERVEKRRQEEAAEKER
;
A
#
# COMPACT_ATOMS: atom_id res chain seq x y z
N MET A 1 6.60 -41.74 22.23
CA MET A 1 6.10 -40.34 22.22
C MET A 1 6.96 -39.51 21.28
N PRO A 2 6.49 -39.11 20.08
CA PRO A 2 7.29 -38.29 19.18
C PRO A 2 7.28 -36.83 19.65
N ARG A 3 8.46 -36.22 19.75
CA ARG A 3 8.61 -34.81 20.16
C ARG A 3 8.05 -33.90 19.06
N ARG A 4 7.03 -33.12 19.41
CA ARG A 4 6.39 -32.11 18.55
C ARG A 4 7.42 -31.05 18.16
N GLY A 5 7.93 -31.12 16.92
CA GLY A 5 8.80 -30.10 16.35
C GLY A 5 8.08 -28.76 16.31
N LYS A 6 8.71 -27.70 16.85
CA LYS A 6 8.20 -26.34 16.76
C LYS A 6 8.28 -25.90 15.29
N SER A 7 7.13 -25.79 14.63
CA SER A 7 7.04 -25.15 13.31
C SER A 7 7.54 -23.71 13.45
N LYS A 8 8.70 -23.41 12.84
CA LYS A 8 9.14 -22.02 12.68
C LYS A 8 8.10 -21.33 11.80
N LYS A 9 7.29 -20.47 12.40
CA LYS A 9 6.43 -19.57 11.63
C LYS A 9 7.34 -18.78 10.68
N PRO A 10 6.99 -18.66 9.38
CA PRO A 10 7.76 -17.80 8.50
C PRO A 10 7.76 -16.38 9.10
N PRO A 11 8.90 -15.67 9.06
CA PRO A 11 8.93 -14.30 9.54
C PRO A 11 7.94 -13.50 8.70
N VAL A 12 6.92 -12.96 9.37
CA VAL A 12 6.10 -11.90 8.79
C VAL A 12 7.08 -10.77 8.50
N ARG A 13 7.33 -10.50 7.21
CA ARG A 13 7.98 -9.27 6.80
C ARG A 13 7.02 -8.14 7.12
N THR A 14 7.05 -7.67 8.36
CA THR A 14 6.60 -6.32 8.69
C THR A 14 7.57 -5.39 7.98
N GLY A 15 7.28 -5.06 6.73
CA GLY A 15 7.95 -3.95 6.07
C GLY A 15 7.58 -2.70 6.86
N ASP A 16 8.58 -1.96 7.33
CA ASP A 16 8.35 -0.64 7.91
C ASP A 16 7.66 0.22 6.84
N ALA A 17 6.36 0.47 7.01
CA ALA A 17 5.55 1.34 6.15
C ALA A 17 6.09 2.79 6.07
N TYR A 18 7.15 3.09 6.83
CA TYR A 18 7.78 4.39 7.00
C TYR A 18 9.16 4.50 6.33
N VAL A 19 9.64 3.46 5.65
CA VAL A 19 10.90 3.55 4.88
C VAL A 19 10.61 4.40 3.65
N ARG A 20 11.14 5.63 3.66
CA ARG A 20 11.15 6.49 2.47
C ARG A 20 11.71 5.70 1.30
N LEU A 21 10.95 5.63 0.22
CA LEU A 21 11.39 4.96 -0.98
C LEU A 21 12.68 5.59 -1.48
N PRO A 22 13.65 4.79 -1.95
CA PRO A 22 14.91 5.31 -2.45
C PRO A 22 14.62 6.24 -3.63
N LEU A 23 15.24 7.42 -3.58
CA LEU A 23 15.12 8.41 -4.64
C LEU A 23 15.65 7.82 -5.96
N PRO A 24 14.98 8.07 -7.10
CA PRO A 24 15.52 7.71 -8.40
C PRO A 24 16.89 8.36 -8.60
N SER A 25 17.93 7.54 -8.81
CA SER A 25 19.29 8.04 -9.01
C SER A 25 19.35 8.95 -10.24
N GLY A 26 19.88 10.17 -10.07
CA GLY A 26 20.07 11.14 -11.16
C GLY A 26 18.86 12.02 -11.49
N VAL A 27 17.73 11.87 -10.79
CA VAL A 27 16.56 12.76 -10.96
C VAL A 27 16.61 13.85 -9.88
N PRO A 28 16.53 15.14 -10.24
CA PRO A 28 16.47 16.21 -9.25
C PRO A 28 15.22 16.05 -8.39
N VAL A 29 15.39 16.15 -7.07
CA VAL A 29 14.27 16.13 -6.12
C VAL A 29 13.39 17.33 -6.39
N LEU A 30 12.10 17.10 -6.64
CA LEU A 30 11.14 18.19 -6.80
C LEU A 30 10.85 18.85 -5.45
N MET A 31 10.65 20.16 -5.50
CA MET A 31 10.29 20.97 -4.33
C MET A 31 8.78 21.24 -4.38
N CYS A 32 8.11 21.18 -3.24
CA CYS A 32 6.70 21.54 -3.17
C CYS A 32 6.51 23.06 -3.28
N PHE A 33 5.26 23.53 -3.28
CA PHE A 33 4.93 24.97 -3.33
C PHE A 33 5.53 25.81 -2.18
N TYR A 34 5.93 25.17 -1.09
CA TYR A 34 6.55 25.81 0.08
C TYR A 34 8.09 25.76 0.05
N GLY A 35 8.69 25.17 -0.99
CA GLY A 35 10.14 25.07 -1.11
C GLY A 35 10.76 23.99 -0.21
N ASP A 36 9.97 23.04 0.29
CA ASP A 36 10.49 21.85 0.98
C ASP A 36 10.67 20.68 -0.01
N PRO A 37 11.67 19.80 0.19
CA PRO A 37 11.86 18.61 -0.65
C PRO A 37 10.67 17.65 -0.58
N CYS A 38 10.15 17.25 -1.75
CA CYS A 38 9.11 16.24 -1.84
C CYS A 38 9.64 14.83 -1.53
N LYS A 39 8.74 13.95 -1.10
CA LYS A 39 8.99 12.51 -0.94
C LYS A 39 8.44 11.76 -2.15
N VAL A 40 8.95 10.56 -2.38
CA VAL A 40 8.39 9.63 -3.37
C VAL A 40 7.43 8.69 -2.67
N ASP A 41 6.24 8.53 -3.26
CA ASP A 41 5.27 7.51 -2.87
C ASP A 41 4.90 6.63 -4.08
N VAL A 42 4.21 5.53 -3.83
CA VAL A 42 3.82 4.53 -4.83
C VAL A 42 2.32 4.33 -4.79
N SER A 43 1.67 4.47 -5.94
CA SER A 43 0.23 4.26 -6.03
C SER A 43 -0.15 2.78 -5.86
N VAL A 44 -1.27 2.59 -5.17
CA VAL A 44 -1.94 1.30 -4.96
C VAL A 44 -3.23 1.19 -5.77
N GLU A 45 -3.60 2.25 -6.48
CA GLU A 45 -4.79 2.29 -7.33
C GLU A 45 -4.57 1.44 -8.57
N GLU A 46 -5.64 0.93 -9.16
CA GLU A 46 -5.54 -0.08 -10.23
C GLU A 46 -4.97 0.48 -11.54
N ASP A 47 -5.39 1.70 -11.90
CA ASP A 47 -5.03 2.42 -13.12
C ASP A 47 -3.64 3.07 -13.06
N THR A 48 -3.11 3.24 -11.85
CA THR A 48 -1.76 3.77 -11.59
C THR A 48 -0.91 2.81 -10.76
N TYR A 49 -1.25 1.50 -10.76
CA TYR A 49 -0.66 0.52 -9.85
C TYR A 49 0.87 0.49 -9.91
N ARG A 50 1.50 0.67 -8.75
CA ARG A 50 2.94 0.72 -8.54
C ARG A 50 3.69 1.86 -9.25
N GLN A 51 2.98 2.80 -9.87
CA GLN A 51 3.59 4.01 -10.38
C GLN A 51 4.07 4.89 -9.23
N ARG A 52 5.27 5.45 -9.39
CA ARG A 52 5.83 6.40 -8.43
C ARG A 52 5.40 7.80 -8.76
N TYR A 53 5.24 8.60 -7.71
CA TYR A 53 4.96 10.02 -7.82
C TYR A 53 5.66 10.78 -6.69
N TRP A 54 5.98 12.03 -6.96
CA TRP A 54 6.37 13.01 -5.96
C TRP A 54 5.14 13.47 -5.21
N MET A 55 5.24 13.55 -3.88
CA MET A 55 4.22 14.09 -3.00
C MET A 55 4.88 14.99 -1.96
N CYS A 56 4.24 16.08 -1.57
CA CYS A 56 4.73 16.88 -0.46
C CYS A 56 4.85 16.04 0.83
N ALA A 57 5.90 16.28 1.62
CA ALA A 57 6.02 15.69 2.96
C ALA A 57 4.86 16.11 3.90
N ASN A 58 4.29 17.30 3.67
CA ASN A 58 3.16 17.86 4.41
C ASN A 58 1.80 17.65 3.70
N TYR A 59 1.68 16.64 2.82
CA TYR A 59 0.44 16.34 2.09
C TYR A 59 -0.72 15.97 3.02
N ALA A 60 -0.44 15.12 4.00
CA ALA A 60 -1.35 14.80 5.09
C ALA A 60 -0.68 15.18 6.41
N PHE A 61 -1.47 15.66 7.36
CA PHE A 61 -0.97 15.92 8.70
C PHE A 61 -0.65 14.58 9.38
N ASP A 62 0.65 14.29 9.50
CA ASP A 62 1.17 13.10 10.18
C ASP A 62 1.97 13.51 11.43
N PRO A 63 1.30 13.75 12.58
CA PRO A 63 1.98 14.21 13.79
C PRO A 63 2.91 13.12 14.34
N THR A 64 4.15 13.51 14.66
CA THR A 64 5.12 12.59 15.26
C THR A 64 4.63 12.08 16.63
N PRO A 65 5.07 10.89 17.07
CA PRO A 65 4.73 10.37 18.41
C PRO A 65 5.12 11.30 19.57
N ARG A 66 6.06 12.22 19.35
CA ARG A 66 6.43 13.26 20.32
C ARG A 66 5.42 14.41 20.34
N GLN A 67 4.98 14.88 19.17
CA GLN A 67 3.94 15.92 19.06
C GLN A 67 2.61 15.46 19.66
N ILE A 68 2.21 14.21 19.41
CA ILE A 68 1.02 13.60 20.01
C ILE A 68 1.11 13.63 21.55
N ARG A 69 2.27 13.24 22.11
CA ARG A 69 2.48 13.20 23.57
C ARG A 69 2.45 14.58 24.25
N ILE A 70 2.83 15.64 23.55
CA ILE A 70 2.90 17.00 24.09
C ILE A 70 1.60 17.78 23.84
N GLY A 71 0.64 17.21 23.09
CA GLY A 71 -0.63 17.86 22.76
C GLY A 71 -0.51 18.99 21.72
N LEU A 72 0.63 19.09 21.03
CA LEU A 72 0.86 20.05 19.96
C LEU A 72 0.39 19.47 18.63
N LEU A 73 -0.92 19.55 18.39
CA LEU A 73 -1.60 19.00 17.21
C LEU A 73 -2.04 20.05 16.18
N THR A 74 -1.60 21.30 16.28
CA THR A 74 -1.89 22.31 15.24
C THR A 74 -1.24 21.87 13.93
N PRO A 75 -2.05 21.48 12.92
CA PRO A 75 -1.50 20.99 11.67
C PRO A 75 -0.87 22.16 10.91
N PRO A 76 0.33 21.98 10.32
CA PRO A 76 0.82 22.93 9.33
C PRO A 76 -0.19 23.06 8.19
N PRO A 77 -0.21 24.17 7.44
CA PRO A 77 -0.97 24.24 6.20
C PRO A 77 -0.55 23.08 5.30
N LEU A 78 -1.54 22.30 4.86
CA LEU A 78 -1.29 21.14 4.00
C LEU A 78 -0.82 21.61 2.62
N CYS A 79 -0.01 20.78 1.98
CA CYS A 79 0.45 21.01 0.62
C CYS A 79 0.02 19.83 -0.24
N ASP A 80 -0.90 20.07 -1.15
CA ASP A 80 -1.46 19.12 -2.10
C ASP A 80 -0.58 18.89 -3.34
N PHE A 81 0.69 19.29 -3.30
CA PHE A 81 1.61 19.09 -4.41
C PHE A 81 1.80 17.58 -4.67
N GLU A 82 1.42 17.16 -5.88
CA GLU A 82 1.64 15.83 -6.43
C GLU A 82 2.13 15.92 -7.88
N GLN A 83 3.09 15.07 -8.25
CA GLN A 83 3.55 14.96 -9.63
C GLN A 83 4.05 13.55 -9.96
N TRP A 84 3.49 12.94 -11.00
CA TRP A 84 3.87 11.60 -11.44
C TRP A 84 5.32 11.51 -11.94
N ILE A 85 6.01 10.45 -11.54
CA ILE A 85 7.36 10.09 -12.00
C ILE A 85 7.25 9.06 -13.12
N ASP A 86 6.45 8.03 -12.90
CA ASP A 86 6.19 6.98 -13.88
C ASP A 86 4.84 7.27 -14.56
N THR A 87 4.79 7.24 -15.89
CA THR A 87 3.55 7.48 -16.67
C THR A 87 2.88 6.20 -17.13
N GLU A 88 3.56 5.07 -17.04
CA GLU A 88 3.07 3.78 -17.52
C GLU A 88 3.22 2.70 -16.44
N ILE A 89 2.21 1.83 -16.30
CA ILE A 89 2.31 0.63 -15.46
C ILE A 89 3.20 -0.38 -16.17
N LYS A 90 4.15 -0.97 -15.43
CA LYS A 90 5.02 -2.03 -15.95
C LYS A 90 4.23 -3.28 -16.32
N GLU A 91 4.63 -3.97 -17.39
CA GLU A 91 3.97 -5.19 -17.83
C GLU A 91 3.95 -6.29 -16.75
N GLU A 92 5.00 -6.39 -15.93
CA GLU A 92 5.04 -7.31 -14.79
C GLU A 92 3.95 -7.01 -13.77
N ASP A 93 3.72 -5.72 -13.51
CA ASP A 93 2.72 -5.26 -12.55
C ASP A 93 1.30 -5.46 -13.08
N LYS A 94 1.06 -5.24 -14.39
CA LYS A 94 -0.20 -5.60 -15.05
C LYS A 94 -0.51 -7.09 -14.93
N ARG A 95 0.48 -7.95 -15.23
CA ARG A 95 0.34 -9.42 -15.09
C ARG A 95 0.04 -9.83 -13.66
N TYR A 96 0.69 -9.18 -12.68
CA TYR A 96 0.43 -9.42 -11.26
C TYR A 96 -1.03 -9.08 -10.90
N MET A 97 -1.52 -7.90 -11.31
CA MET A 97 -2.89 -7.48 -11.05
C MET A 97 -3.92 -8.42 -11.69
N GLU A 98 -3.70 -8.86 -12.93
CA GLU A 98 -4.57 -9.83 -13.59
C GLU A 98 -4.60 -11.17 -12.84
N MET A 99 -3.45 -11.64 -12.36
CA MET A 99 -3.36 -12.85 -11.54
C MET A 99 -4.16 -12.67 -10.24
N CYS A 100 -4.00 -11.56 -9.52
CA CYS A 100 -4.75 -11.26 -8.29
C CYS A 100 -6.27 -11.31 -8.51
N LYS A 101 -6.77 -10.70 -9.59
CA LYS A 101 -8.19 -10.75 -9.97
C LYS A 101 -8.70 -12.18 -10.18
N LYS A 102 -7.92 -13.02 -10.88
CA LYS A 102 -8.27 -14.45 -11.08
C LYS A 102 -8.36 -15.21 -9.75
N TRP A 103 -7.45 -14.95 -8.82
CA TRP A 103 -7.48 -15.56 -7.48
C TRP A 103 -8.69 -15.13 -6.67
N GLU A 104 -9.04 -13.85 -6.71
CA GLU A 104 -10.20 -13.32 -6.01
C GLU A 104 -11.51 -13.88 -6.57
N ALA A 105 -11.66 -13.91 -7.89
CA ALA A 105 -12.81 -14.54 -8.56
C ALA A 105 -12.98 -16.00 -8.13
N LYS A 106 -11.91 -16.80 -8.17
CA LYS A 106 -11.93 -18.20 -7.71
C LYS A 106 -12.27 -18.32 -6.22
N ARG A 107 -11.82 -17.38 -5.40
CA ARG A 107 -12.17 -17.36 -3.97
C ARG A 107 -13.66 -17.06 -3.78
N LEU A 108 -14.21 -16.09 -4.52
CA LEU A 108 -15.62 -15.73 -4.49
C LEU A 108 -16.50 -16.88 -4.99
N GLU A 109 -16.16 -17.54 -6.09
CA GLU A 109 -16.86 -18.74 -6.58
C GLU A 109 -16.92 -19.84 -5.51
N ARG A 110 -15.82 -20.06 -4.78
CA ARG A 110 -15.80 -21.04 -3.68
C ARG A 110 -16.69 -20.63 -2.51
N VAL A 111 -16.78 -19.34 -2.22
CA VAL A 111 -17.66 -18.82 -1.16
C VAL A 111 -19.12 -19.00 -1.60
N GLU A 112 -19.43 -18.66 -2.85
CA GLU A 112 -20.79 -18.76 -3.38
C GLU A 112 -21.26 -20.20 -3.47
N LYS A 113 -20.40 -21.12 -3.93
CA LYS A 113 -20.71 -22.55 -3.93
C LYS A 113 -21.07 -23.08 -2.54
N ARG A 114 -20.33 -22.67 -1.49
CA ARG A 114 -20.66 -23.05 -0.11
C ARG A 114 -22.00 -22.47 0.35
N ARG A 115 -22.31 -21.22 -0.01
CA ARG A 115 -23.61 -20.61 0.30
C ARG A 115 -24.76 -21.38 -0.34
N GLN A 116 -24.59 -21.81 -1.59
CA GLN A 116 -25.58 -22.62 -2.30
C GLN A 116 -25.76 -24.00 -1.66
N GLU A 117 -24.67 -24.66 -1.28
CA GLU A 117 -24.71 -25.95 -0.58
C GLU A 117 -25.41 -25.84 0.79
N GLU A 118 -25.08 -24.81 1.59
CA GLU A 118 -25.72 -24.55 2.89
C GLU A 118 -27.22 -24.20 2.74
N ALA A 119 -27.59 -23.45 1.69
CA ALA A 119 -28.99 -23.16 1.39
C ALA A 119 -29.75 -24.43 1.00
N ALA A 120 -29.17 -25.27 0.13
CA ALA A 120 -29.77 -26.54 -0.27
C ALA A 120 -29.88 -27.55 0.89
N GLU A 121 -28.95 -27.54 1.85
CA GLU A 121 -29.04 -28.36 3.07
C GLU A 121 -30.16 -27.89 4.00
N LYS A 122 -30.39 -26.58 4.13
CA LYS A 122 -31.47 -26.02 4.96
C LYS A 122 -32.87 -26.23 4.39
N GLU A 123 -32.99 -26.39 3.08
CA GLU A 123 -34.27 -26.69 2.42
C GLU A 123 -34.61 -28.20 2.42
N ARG A 124 -33.72 -29.04 2.94
CA ARG A 124 -33.88 -30.51 3.02
C ARG A 124 -34.40 -30.97 4.38
#